data_AF-A0A2S5ADE5-F1
#
_entry.id   AF-A0A2S5ADE5-F1
#
_cell.length_a   1.000
_cell.length_b   1.000
_cell.length_c   1.000
_cell.angle_alpha   90.00
_cell.angle_beta   90.00
_cell.angle_gamma   90.00
#
_symmetry.space_group_name_H-M   'P 1'
#
loop_
_entity.id
_entity.type
_entity.pdbx_description
1 polymer ?
#
loop_
_entity_poly.entity_id
_entity_poly.type
_entity_poly.pdbx_seq_one_letter_code
_entity_poly.pdbx_strand_id
1 'polypeptide(L)'
;MLEPNKNQNKIILIFLISILSLVFSCKRDKLIEKRRTKNLTETTAFVKFVFPDTVYVNKLYNGKIEYKGVLDTITTSFDEKIKSRYISFYMTKTKNIDYEMKQLYKIKLDTFGAIDNRTIPFYDLKFTELGVNYIDGIINDHITIDTLTKPKPTDKVRYIENVLRATHKVVVIESPK
;
A
#
# COMPACT_ATOMS: atom_id res chain seq x y z
N MET A 1 29.76 -60.15 -33.33
CA MET A 1 30.02 -59.18 -32.24
C MET A 1 30.69 -57.97 -32.86
N LEU A 2 29.95 -56.88 -33.08
CA LEU A 2 30.49 -55.62 -33.57
C LEU A 2 30.83 -54.76 -32.35
N GLU A 3 32.12 -54.55 -32.10
CA GLU A 3 32.57 -53.65 -31.04
C GLU A 3 32.17 -52.20 -31.36
N PRO A 4 31.53 -51.48 -30.43
CA PRO A 4 31.20 -50.09 -30.66
C PRO A 4 32.49 -49.25 -30.73
N ASN A 5 32.62 -48.52 -31.84
CA ASN A 5 33.77 -47.67 -32.13
C ASN A 5 33.95 -46.63 -31.01
N LYS A 6 35.12 -46.61 -30.38
CA LYS A 6 35.48 -45.76 -29.22
C LYS A 6 35.21 -44.26 -29.46
N ASN A 7 35.20 -43.82 -30.72
CA ASN A 7 34.88 -42.44 -31.08
C ASN A 7 33.36 -42.15 -31.11
N GLN A 8 32.51 -43.13 -31.45
CA GLN A 8 31.05 -42.98 -31.39
C GLN A 8 30.57 -42.83 -29.94
N ASN A 9 31.15 -43.58 -29.00
CA ASN A 9 30.82 -43.47 -27.58
C ASN A 9 31.17 -42.09 -27.00
N LYS A 10 32.25 -41.46 -27.48
CA LYS A 10 32.62 -40.10 -27.08
C LYS A 10 31.66 -39.04 -27.62
N ILE A 11 31.21 -39.19 -28.87
CA ILE A 11 30.24 -38.27 -29.48
C ILE A 11 28.88 -38.35 -28.78
N ILE A 12 28.43 -39.57 -28.47
CA ILE A 12 27.18 -39.80 -27.72
C ILE A 12 27.27 -39.20 -26.31
N LEU A 13 28.42 -39.34 -25.63
CA LEU A 13 28.64 -38.75 -24.31
C LEU A 13 28.61 -37.22 -24.33
N ILE A 14 29.20 -36.59 -25.35
CA ILE A 14 29.18 -35.13 -25.52
C ILE A 14 27.75 -34.63 -25.80
N PHE A 15 26.98 -35.36 -26.61
CA PHE A 15 25.57 -35.04 -26.89
C PHE A 15 24.67 -35.20 -25.65
N LEU A 16 24.93 -36.20 -24.81
CA LEU A 16 24.20 -36.37 -23.54
C LEU A 16 24.51 -35.25 -22.54
N ILE A 17 25.75 -34.77 -22.48
CA ILE A 17 26.15 -33.65 -21.61
C ILE A 17 25.54 -32.33 -22.08
N SER A 18 25.44 -32.10 -23.40
CA SER A 18 24.83 -30.87 -23.95
C SER A 18 23.31 -30.81 -23.79
N ILE A 19 22.63 -31.95 -23.80
CA ILE A 19 21.18 -32.04 -23.51
C ILE A 19 20.92 -31.82 -22.01
N LEU A 20 21.80 -32.31 -21.14
CA LEU A 20 21.66 -32.15 -19.69
C LEU A 20 21.83 -30.68 -19.23
N SER A 21 22.62 -29.87 -19.95
CA SER A 21 22.80 -28.45 -19.63
C SER A 21 21.62 -27.56 -20.06
N LEU A 22 20.77 -28.01 -20.99
CA LEU A 22 19.55 -27.29 -21.38
C LEU A 22 18.42 -27.40 -20.33
N VAL A 23 18.44 -28.45 -19.49
CA VAL A 23 17.41 -28.68 -18.45
C VAL A 23 17.67 -27.89 -17.14
N PHE A 24 18.86 -27.31 -16.97
CA PHE A 24 19.20 -26.46 -15.81
C PHE A 24 18.95 -24.97 -16.05
N SER A 25 18.36 -24.58 -17.18
CA SER A 25 17.85 -23.21 -17.38
C SER A 25 16.52 -23.02 -16.65
N CYS A 26 16.52 -23.28 -15.34
CA CYS A 26 15.54 -22.71 -14.44
C CYS A 26 15.74 -21.20 -14.48
N LYS A 27 14.89 -20.50 -15.21
CA LYS A 27 14.62 -19.10 -14.95
C LYS A 27 14.25 -19.02 -13.47
N ARG A 28 15.19 -18.56 -12.64
CA ARG A 28 14.85 -18.03 -11.32
C ARG A 28 13.95 -16.85 -11.62
N ASP A 29 12.65 -17.07 -11.55
CA ASP A 29 11.72 -16.01 -11.24
C ASP A 29 12.29 -15.38 -9.98
N LYS A 30 12.90 -14.20 -10.17
CA LYS A 30 13.14 -13.30 -9.05
C LYS A 30 11.75 -13.07 -8.51
N LEU A 31 11.38 -13.85 -7.49
CA LEU A 31 10.42 -13.43 -6.49
C LEU A 31 10.77 -11.99 -6.25
N ILE A 32 9.87 -11.11 -6.71
CA ILE A 32 9.90 -9.70 -6.39
C ILE A 32 9.78 -9.71 -4.89
N GLU A 33 10.94 -9.77 -4.24
CA GLU A 33 11.10 -9.47 -2.84
C GLU A 33 10.62 -8.04 -2.78
N LYS A 34 9.35 -7.90 -2.39
CA LYS A 34 8.73 -6.66 -1.99
C LYS A 34 9.82 -5.94 -1.22
N ARG A 35 10.40 -4.88 -1.81
CA ARG A 35 11.12 -3.86 -1.07
C ARG A 35 10.09 -3.19 -0.18
N ARG A 36 9.65 -3.91 0.87
CA ARG A 36 9.20 -3.31 2.09
C ARG A 36 10.44 -2.62 2.58
N THR A 37 10.46 -1.32 2.37
CA THR A 37 11.40 -0.37 2.95
C THR A 37 11.51 -0.70 4.44
N LYS A 38 12.47 -1.54 4.78
CA LYS A 38 12.77 -1.94 6.15
C LYS A 38 13.63 -0.81 6.69
N ASN A 39 12.97 0.22 7.21
CA ASN A 39 13.50 1.24 8.09
C ASN A 39 12.33 2.08 8.61
N LEU A 40 11.73 1.67 9.73
CA LEU A 40 11.19 2.57 10.75
C LEU A 40 10.88 1.72 12.00
N THR A 41 11.34 2.17 13.15
CA THR A 41 11.03 1.64 14.48
C THR A 41 9.57 1.19 14.59
N GLU A 42 9.35 -0.10 14.88
CA GLU A 42 8.03 -0.74 14.96
C GLU A 42 7.18 -0.17 16.11
N THR A 43 6.50 0.92 15.80
CA THR A 43 5.12 1.16 16.25
C THR A 43 4.33 1.27 14.96
N THR A 44 3.97 0.15 14.35
CA THR A 44 3.29 0.16 13.05
C THR A 44 1.83 0.51 13.25
N ALA A 45 1.37 1.56 12.57
CA ALA A 45 -0.05 1.88 12.55
C ALA A 45 -0.85 0.71 11.97
N PHE A 46 -2.02 0.41 12.54
CA PHE A 46 -2.95 -0.56 11.97
C PHE A 46 -3.85 0.14 10.96
N VAL A 47 -4.00 -0.46 9.79
CA VAL A 47 -4.82 0.03 8.68
C VAL A 47 -5.58 -1.15 8.09
N LYS A 48 -6.91 -1.07 8.08
CA LYS A 48 -7.77 -2.06 7.44
C LYS A 48 -8.86 -1.38 6.63
N PHE A 49 -8.92 -1.71 5.34
CA PHE A 49 -10.01 -1.27 4.49
C PHE A 49 -11.23 -2.15 4.76
N VAL A 50 -12.37 -1.51 5.02
CA VAL A 50 -13.69 -2.13 5.01
C VAL A 50 -14.35 -1.68 3.71
N PHE A 51 -14.03 -2.42 2.65
CA PHE A 51 -14.48 -2.22 1.29
C PHE A 51 -14.50 -3.58 0.59
N PRO A 52 -15.43 -3.82 -0.36
CA PRO A 52 -15.47 -5.10 -1.08
C PRO A 52 -14.25 -5.30 -1.99
N ASP A 53 -13.66 -6.49 -1.93
CA ASP A 53 -12.55 -6.88 -2.81
C ASP A 53 -12.97 -6.97 -4.29
N THR A 54 -14.27 -7.13 -4.56
CA THR A 54 -14.85 -7.23 -5.90
C THR A 54 -16.03 -6.26 -6.04
N VAL A 55 -16.04 -5.48 -7.12
CA VAL A 55 -17.09 -4.49 -7.41
C VAL A 55 -17.53 -4.56 -8.87
N TYR A 56 -18.69 -4.01 -9.15
CA TYR A 56 -19.22 -3.88 -10.51
C TYR A 56 -18.78 -2.57 -11.14
N VAL A 57 -18.44 -2.63 -12.43
CA VAL A 57 -18.13 -1.46 -13.24
C VAL A 57 -19.28 -0.45 -13.19
N ASN A 58 -18.94 0.84 -13.08
CA ASN A 58 -19.83 2.00 -13.06
C ASN A 58 -20.85 2.07 -11.90
N LYS A 59 -20.79 1.16 -10.91
CA LYS A 59 -21.57 1.32 -9.67
C LYS A 59 -20.82 2.15 -8.64
N LEU A 60 -21.57 2.84 -7.78
CA LEU A 60 -21.05 3.63 -6.66
C LEU A 60 -20.93 2.76 -5.41
N TYR A 61 -19.83 2.92 -4.70
CA TYR A 61 -19.52 2.20 -3.47
C TYR A 61 -19.02 3.16 -2.40
N ASN A 62 -19.44 2.88 -1.18
CA ASN A 62 -18.93 3.54 0.02
C ASN A 62 -18.06 2.55 0.80
N GLY A 63 -17.11 3.08 1.56
CA GLY A 63 -16.25 2.28 2.41
C GLY A 63 -15.72 3.10 3.57
N LYS A 64 -14.87 2.45 4.35
CA LYS A 64 -14.12 3.10 5.44
C LYS A 64 -12.77 2.44 5.64
N ILE A 65 -11.86 3.18 6.26
CA ILE A 65 -10.63 2.64 6.80
C ILE A 65 -10.78 2.57 8.32
N GLU A 66 -10.58 1.38 8.87
CA GLU A 66 -10.33 1.17 10.30
C GLU A 66 -8.84 1.47 10.57
N TYR A 67 -8.59 2.47 11.41
CA TYR A 67 -7.26 3.03 11.64
C TYR A 67 -6.90 3.03 13.13
N LYS A 68 -5.65 2.67 13.44
CA LYS A 68 -5.04 2.91 14.75
C LYS A 68 -3.64 3.44 14.53
N GLY A 69 -3.50 4.75 14.72
CA GLY A 69 -2.25 5.47 14.53
C GLY A 69 -1.33 5.40 15.73
N VAL A 70 -0.06 5.73 15.50
CA VAL A 70 0.94 5.87 16.57
C VAL A 70 0.63 7.03 17.51
N LEU A 71 -0.04 8.07 17.00
CA LEU A 71 -0.38 9.27 17.78
C LEU A 71 -1.53 9.03 18.78
N ASP A 72 -2.13 7.84 18.78
CA ASP A 72 -3.05 7.38 19.83
C ASP A 72 -2.39 7.36 21.20
N THR A 73 -1.07 7.20 21.28
CA THR A 73 -0.33 7.28 22.54
C THR A 73 -0.31 8.69 23.12
N ILE A 74 -0.65 9.71 22.33
CA ILE A 74 -0.70 11.12 22.75
C ILE A 74 -2.13 11.55 23.06
N THR A 75 -3.06 11.19 22.16
CA THR A 75 -4.51 11.42 22.34
C THR A 75 -5.33 10.56 21.38
N THR A 76 -6.53 10.17 21.81
CA THR A 76 -7.58 9.59 20.95
C THR A 76 -8.72 10.56 20.66
N SER A 77 -8.64 11.81 21.15
CA SER A 77 -9.65 12.85 20.93
C SER A 77 -9.21 13.81 19.83
N PHE A 78 -10.16 14.36 19.08
CA PHE A 78 -9.92 15.45 18.13
C PHE A 78 -10.12 16.84 18.76
N ASP A 79 -10.88 16.91 19.86
CA ASP A 79 -11.35 18.15 20.48
C ASP A 79 -10.74 18.42 21.87
N GLU A 80 -9.48 18.02 22.09
CA GLU A 80 -8.77 18.38 23.32
C GLU A 80 -8.40 19.87 23.31
N LYS A 81 -8.70 20.60 24.39
CA LYS A 81 -8.44 22.05 24.50
C LYS A 81 -6.98 22.46 24.21
N ILE A 82 -6.02 21.59 24.52
CA ILE A 82 -4.58 21.83 24.38
C ILE A 82 -4.00 21.06 23.18
N LYS A 83 -4.74 20.10 22.64
CA LYS A 83 -4.27 19.20 21.59
C LYS A 83 -5.33 19.06 20.51
N SER A 84 -4.99 19.42 19.29
CA SER A 84 -5.89 19.22 18.15
C SER A 84 -5.29 18.17 17.23
N ARG A 85 -6.03 17.08 17.00
CA ARG A 85 -5.59 15.96 16.15
C ARG A 85 -6.50 15.85 14.93
N TYR A 86 -5.90 15.64 13.77
CA TYR A 86 -6.62 15.40 12.52
C TYR A 86 -6.00 14.22 11.78
N ILE A 87 -6.88 13.43 11.19
CA ILE A 87 -6.52 12.27 10.38
C ILE A 87 -7.20 12.41 9.04
N SER A 88 -6.44 12.31 7.95
CA SER A 88 -6.95 12.44 6.59
C SER A 88 -6.40 11.33 5.70
N PHE A 89 -7.24 10.84 4.79
CA PHE A 89 -6.85 9.93 3.72
C PHE A 89 -6.93 10.66 2.38
N TYR A 90 -5.78 10.86 1.75
CA TYR A 90 -5.64 11.41 0.41
C TYR A 90 -5.61 10.25 -0.59
N MET A 91 -6.71 10.05 -1.32
CA MET A 91 -6.99 8.85 -2.10
C MET A 91 -6.93 9.11 -3.61
N THR A 92 -6.45 8.13 -4.36
CA THR A 92 -6.65 8.00 -5.80
C THR A 92 -7.07 6.58 -6.16
N LYS A 93 -7.71 6.44 -7.34
CA LYS A 93 -7.96 5.14 -7.97
C LYS A 93 -6.94 4.95 -9.08
N THR A 94 -6.29 3.80 -9.11
CA THR A 94 -5.22 3.53 -10.08
C THR A 94 -5.21 2.07 -10.50
N LYS A 95 -4.65 1.78 -11.67
CA LYS A 95 -4.31 0.41 -12.11
C LYS A 95 -2.87 0.01 -11.79
N ASN A 96 -2.03 0.97 -11.46
CA ASN A 96 -0.62 0.75 -11.14
C ASN A 96 -0.31 1.30 -9.75
N ILE A 97 0.45 0.55 -8.95
CA ILE A 97 0.97 0.96 -7.64
C ILE A 97 2.50 0.89 -7.58
N ASP A 98 3.16 0.48 -8.68
CA ASP A 98 4.61 0.43 -8.83
C ASP A 98 5.17 1.84 -9.05
N TYR A 99 5.15 2.60 -7.97
CA TYR A 99 5.72 3.92 -7.87
C TYR A 99 6.05 4.28 -6.43
N GLU A 100 6.91 5.27 -6.27
CA GLU A 100 7.29 5.80 -4.97
C GLU A 100 6.21 6.69 -4.36
N MET A 101 6.17 6.76 -3.02
CA MET A 101 5.25 7.63 -2.30
C MET A 101 5.38 9.11 -2.70
N LYS A 102 6.58 9.57 -3.08
CA LYS A 102 6.82 10.92 -3.59
C LYS A 102 5.96 11.25 -4.82
N GLN A 103 5.60 10.24 -5.61
CA GLN A 103 4.78 10.40 -6.80
C GLN A 103 3.30 10.56 -6.44
N LEU A 104 2.82 9.91 -5.36
CA LEU A 104 1.44 10.09 -4.87
C LEU A 104 1.13 11.56 -4.56
N TYR A 105 2.08 12.29 -3.97
CA TYR A 105 1.92 13.72 -3.68
C TYR A 105 1.76 14.60 -4.92
N LYS A 106 2.08 14.09 -6.12
CA LYS A 106 1.95 14.82 -7.40
C LYS A 106 0.65 14.51 -8.13
N ILE A 107 -0.06 13.47 -7.73
CA ILE A 107 -1.31 13.05 -8.35
C ILE A 107 -2.46 13.84 -7.70
N LYS A 108 -3.53 14.10 -8.45
CA LYS A 108 -4.76 14.65 -7.86
C LYS A 108 -5.39 13.60 -6.93
N LEU A 109 -5.50 13.92 -5.65
CA LEU A 109 -6.06 13.05 -4.62
C LEU A 109 -7.38 13.63 -4.10
N ASP A 110 -8.39 12.78 -3.95
CA ASP A 110 -9.60 13.11 -3.19
C ASP A 110 -9.25 13.05 -1.69
N THR A 111 -9.82 13.92 -0.87
CA THR A 111 -9.50 14.01 0.57
C THR A 111 -10.68 13.58 1.41
N PHE A 112 -10.44 12.65 2.33
CA PHE A 112 -11.43 12.18 3.29
C PHE A 112 -10.92 12.35 4.72
N GLY A 113 -11.65 13.10 5.54
CA GLY A 113 -11.34 13.31 6.95
C GLY A 113 -11.91 12.20 7.83
N ALA A 114 -11.19 11.83 8.89
CA ALA A 114 -11.70 10.91 9.89
C ALA A 114 -12.86 11.54 10.68
N ILE A 115 -13.86 10.73 11.01
CA ILE A 115 -15.00 11.14 11.85
C ILE A 115 -14.74 10.87 13.34
N ASP A 116 -13.80 9.97 13.63
CA ASP A 116 -13.29 9.65 14.95
C ASP A 116 -11.84 9.13 14.79
N ASN A 117 -11.17 8.82 15.90
CA ASN A 117 -9.77 8.35 15.86
C ASN A 117 -9.58 6.92 15.33
N ARG A 118 -10.66 6.27 14.86
CA ARG A 118 -10.71 4.90 14.36
C ARG A 118 -11.20 4.79 12.93
N THR A 119 -11.93 5.77 12.42
CA THR A 119 -12.75 5.63 11.23
C THR A 119 -12.50 6.77 10.26
N ILE A 120 -11.98 6.42 9.07
CA ILE A 120 -11.89 7.34 7.93
C ILE A 120 -12.90 6.88 6.87
N PRO A 121 -14.09 7.50 6.75
CA PRO A 121 -15.06 7.15 5.72
C PRO A 121 -14.60 7.64 4.35
N PHE A 122 -14.98 6.93 3.29
CA PHE A 122 -14.87 7.41 1.92
C PHE A 122 -16.09 6.94 1.12
N TYR A 123 -16.54 7.75 0.17
CA TYR A 123 -17.84 7.56 -0.47
C TYR A 123 -17.79 7.84 -1.96
N ASP A 124 -18.84 7.40 -2.66
CA ASP A 124 -19.08 7.63 -4.08
C ASP A 124 -17.95 7.12 -5.00
N LEU A 125 -17.30 6.02 -4.59
CA LEU A 125 -16.28 5.39 -5.42
C LEU A 125 -16.93 4.65 -6.58
N LYS A 126 -16.63 5.14 -7.79
CA LYS A 126 -16.99 4.50 -9.05
C LYS A 126 -15.75 4.02 -9.80
N PHE A 127 -15.72 2.74 -10.18
CA PHE A 127 -14.67 2.19 -11.05
C PHE A 127 -15.18 2.07 -12.48
N THR A 128 -14.49 2.72 -13.42
CA THR A 128 -14.89 2.78 -14.84
C THR A 128 -14.20 1.72 -15.70
N GLU A 129 -13.14 1.09 -15.19
CA GLU A 129 -12.31 0.16 -15.95
C GLU A 129 -12.34 -1.24 -15.33
N LEU A 130 -12.59 -2.25 -16.16
CA LEU A 130 -12.58 -3.67 -15.77
C LEU A 130 -11.18 -4.14 -15.33
N GLY A 131 -11.17 -5.22 -14.55
CA GLY A 131 -9.95 -5.90 -14.09
C GLY A 131 -9.45 -5.38 -12.75
N VAL A 132 -8.15 -5.56 -12.51
CA VAL A 132 -7.52 -5.17 -11.23
C VAL A 132 -7.31 -3.66 -11.18
N ASN A 133 -7.88 -3.06 -10.16
CA ASN A 133 -7.73 -1.67 -9.78
C ASN A 133 -7.26 -1.59 -8.31
N TYR A 134 -6.90 -0.39 -7.87
CA TYR A 134 -6.48 -0.12 -6.51
C TYR A 134 -7.13 1.16 -6.01
N ILE A 135 -7.53 1.15 -4.75
CA ILE A 135 -7.67 2.34 -3.93
C ILE A 135 -6.31 2.55 -3.31
N ASP A 136 -5.59 3.60 -3.70
CA ASP A 136 -4.25 3.90 -3.18
C ASP A 136 -4.20 5.33 -2.65
N GLY A 137 -3.34 5.58 -1.69
CA GLY A 137 -3.30 6.90 -1.09
C GLY A 137 -2.39 7.04 0.12
N ILE A 138 -2.50 8.20 0.73
CA ILE A 138 -1.70 8.60 1.89
C ILE A 138 -2.62 8.86 3.06
N ILE A 139 -2.39 8.16 4.17
CA ILE A 139 -2.95 8.56 5.46
C ILE A 139 -1.97 9.54 6.10
N ASN A 140 -2.46 10.73 6.41
CA ASN A 140 -1.77 11.76 7.18
C ASN A 140 -2.48 11.93 8.51
N ASP A 141 -1.79 11.60 9.60
CA ASP A 141 -2.25 11.70 10.98
C ASP A 141 -1.34 12.70 11.69
N HIS A 142 -1.88 13.85 12.07
CA HIS A 142 -1.11 14.90 12.71
C HIS A 142 -1.80 15.46 13.93
N ILE A 143 -0.99 15.98 14.85
CA ILE A 143 -1.43 16.63 16.07
C ILE A 143 -0.65 17.92 16.29
N THR A 144 -1.37 18.97 16.65
CA THR A 144 -0.84 20.21 17.21
C THR A 144 -1.06 20.23 18.72
N ILE A 145 -0.01 20.58 19.47
CA ILE A 145 -0.03 20.67 20.93
C ILE A 145 0.36 22.09 21.33
N ASP A 146 -0.54 22.80 21.98
CA ASP A 146 -0.30 24.13 22.52
C ASP A 146 0.59 24.04 23.75
N THR A 147 1.66 24.83 23.79
CA THR A 147 2.62 24.80 24.92
C THR A 147 2.34 25.90 25.95
N LEU A 148 1.08 26.33 26.07
CA LEU A 148 0.58 27.37 26.99
C LEU A 148 0.85 27.00 28.46
N THR A 149 2.09 27.18 28.89
CA THR A 149 2.58 26.81 30.23
C THR A 149 3.36 27.95 30.89
N LYS A 150 3.38 29.16 30.30
CA LYS A 150 4.07 30.31 30.87
C LYS A 150 3.27 31.61 30.71
N PRO A 151 3.38 32.56 31.65
CA PRO A 151 2.71 33.86 31.62
C PRO A 151 3.32 34.85 30.60
N LYS A 152 4.03 34.37 29.57
CA LYS A 152 4.69 35.20 28.55
C LYS A 152 4.21 34.79 27.15
N PRO A 153 4.03 35.75 26.23
CA PRO A 153 3.30 35.58 24.98
C PRO A 153 4.20 35.00 23.89
N THR A 154 4.75 33.81 24.12
CA THR A 154 5.35 33.05 23.01
C THR A 154 4.43 31.87 22.74
N ASP A 155 3.46 32.11 21.87
CA ASP A 155 2.57 31.06 21.34
C ASP A 155 3.42 30.08 20.55
N LYS A 156 3.88 29.03 21.24
CA LYS A 156 4.63 27.93 20.64
C LYS A 156 3.67 26.76 20.51
N VAL A 157 3.50 26.29 19.28
CA VAL A 157 2.75 25.07 18.97
C VAL A 157 3.75 23.99 18.57
N ARG A 158 3.60 22.79 19.13
CA ARG A 158 4.34 21.61 18.68
C ARG A 158 3.49 20.84 17.68
N TYR A 159 3.99 20.68 16.47
CA TYR A 159 3.38 19.86 15.42
C TYR A 159 4.09 18.50 15.35
N ILE A 160 3.32 17.42 15.34
CA ILE A 160 3.81 16.04 15.19
C ILE A 160 2.97 15.37 14.12
N GLU A 161 3.62 14.74 13.14
CA GLU A 161 2.95 14.05 12.04
C GLU A 161 3.42 12.60 11.90
N ASN A 162 2.50 11.76 11.44
CA ASN A 162 2.73 10.41 11.02
C ASN A 162 2.07 10.19 9.67
N VAL A 163 2.89 9.86 8.67
CA VAL A 163 2.46 9.74 7.29
C VAL A 163 2.78 8.35 6.78
N LEU A 164 1.81 7.67 6.18
CA LEU A 164 1.99 6.35 5.60
C LEU A 164 1.14 6.15 4.34
N ARG A 165 1.59 5.24 3.48
CA ARG A 165 0.84 4.81 2.30
C ARG A 165 -0.15 3.70 2.68
N ALA A 166 -1.38 3.81 2.21
CA ALA A 166 -2.43 2.81 2.39
C ALA A 166 -3.01 2.39 1.04
N THR A 167 -3.05 1.09 0.78
CA THR A 167 -3.45 0.53 -0.52
C THR A 167 -4.40 -0.65 -0.33
N HIS A 168 -5.44 -0.71 -1.15
CA HIS A 168 -6.40 -1.81 -1.22
C HIS A 168 -6.63 -2.23 -2.67
N LYS A 169 -6.59 -3.53 -2.95
CA LYS A 169 -6.81 -4.10 -4.28
C LYS A 169 -8.31 -4.30 -4.49
N VAL A 170 -8.81 -3.92 -5.66
CA VAL A 170 -10.21 -4.07 -6.04
C VAL A 170 -10.30 -4.74 -7.41
N VAL A 171 -11.08 -5.81 -7.53
CA VAL A 171 -11.37 -6.49 -8.79
C VAL A 171 -12.69 -5.95 -9.35
N VAL A 172 -12.63 -5.37 -10.54
CA VAL A 172 -13.80 -4.77 -11.20
C VAL A 172 -14.32 -5.72 -12.27
N ILE A 173 -15.58 -6.12 -12.15
CA ILE A 173 -16.27 -7.06 -13.05
C ILE A 173 -17.49 -6.40 -13.72
N GLU A 174 -17.99 -7.04 -14.77
CA GLU A 174 -19.23 -6.62 -15.43
C GLU A 174 -20.42 -6.75 -14.48
N SER A 175 -21.35 -5.80 -14.57
CA SER A 175 -22.63 -5.94 -13.88
C SER A 175 -23.41 -7.11 -14.48
N PRO A 176 -24.08 -7.95 -13.67
CA PRO A 176 -25.05 -8.90 -14.20
C PRO A 176 -26.10 -8.13 -14.98
N LYS A 177 -26.44 -8.65 -16.16
CA LYS A 177 -27.53 -8.14 -17.00
C LYS A 177 -28.88 -8.44 -16.37
#